data_AF-A0A0A9AN35-F1
#
_entry.id   AF-A0A0A9AN35-F1
#
_cell.length_a   1.000
_cell.length_b   1.000
_cell.length_c   1.000
_cell.angle_alpha   90.00
_cell.angle_beta   90.00
_cell.angle_gamma   90.00
#
_symmetry.space_group_name_H-M   'P 1'
#
loop_
_entity.id
_entity.type
_entity.pdbx_description
1 polymer ?
#
loop_
_entity_poly.entity_id
_entity_poly.type
_entity_poly.pdbx_seq_one_letter_code
_entity_poly.pdbx_strand_id
1 'polypeptide(L)' 'MQLKQALIQAPVLALPDFSKKFVLEIYACEFGVGAVLMQKGHPIAFLSQTLNPTNQARSTYEKECLAILMALELWRS' A
#
# COMPACT_ATOMS: atom_id res chain seq x y z
N MET A 1 18.55 -19.09 -0.74
CA MET A 1 19.02 -17.75 -0.28
C MET A 1 18.40 -16.58 -1.03
N GLN A 2 17.95 -16.73 -2.29
CA GLN A 2 17.39 -15.62 -3.09
C GLN A 2 16.26 -14.83 -2.42
N LEU A 3 15.28 -15.48 -1.77
CA LEU A 3 14.17 -14.78 -1.12
C LEU A 3 14.65 -13.85 0.02
N LYS A 4 15.55 -14.35 0.87
CA LYS A 4 16.14 -13.54 1.95
C LYS A 4 16.93 -12.37 1.36
N GLN A 5 17.69 -12.60 0.30
CA GLN A 5 18.45 -11.56 -0.41
C GLN A 5 17.53 -10.47 -1.00
N ALA A 6 16.41 -10.89 -1.60
CA ALA A 6 15.41 -9.99 -2.18
C ALA A 6 14.66 -9.17 -1.11
N LEU A 7 14.44 -9.74 0.08
CA LEU A 7 13.83 -9.04 1.21
C LEU A 7 14.75 -8.02 1.89
N ILE A 8 16.07 -8.29 1.93
CA ILE A 8 17.05 -7.36 2.51
C ILE A 8 17.53 -6.30 1.51
N GLN A 9 17.37 -6.54 0.21
CA GLN A 9 17.56 -5.52 -0.80
C GLN A 9 16.33 -4.62 -0.82
N ALA A 10 16.51 -3.37 -0.38
CA ALA A 10 15.45 -2.37 -0.47
C ALA A 10 14.94 -2.32 -1.93
N PRO A 11 13.63 -2.50 -2.17
CA PRO A 11 13.09 -2.40 -3.51
C PRO A 11 13.34 -0.97 -4.02
N VAL A 12 14.00 -0.86 -5.17
CA VAL A 12 14.22 0.45 -5.80
C VAL A 12 12.87 0.94 -6.31
N LEU A 13 12.32 1.97 -5.65
CA LEU A 13 11.09 2.60 -6.07
C LEU A 13 11.27 3.28 -7.43
N ALA A 14 10.30 3.12 -8.32
CA ALA A 14 10.27 3.89 -9.55
C ALA A 14 9.72 5.30 -9.30
N LEU A 15 10.20 6.26 -10.11
CA LEU A 15 9.57 7.57 -10.17
C LEU A 15 8.19 7.47 -10.84
N PRO A 16 7.19 8.23 -10.36
CA PRO A 16 5.87 8.22 -10.96
C PRO A 16 5.90 8.85 -12.36
N ASP A 17 5.23 8.20 -13.30
CA ASP A 17 5.01 8.74 -14.64
C ASP A 17 3.52 9.02 -14.85
N PHE A 18 3.13 10.28 -14.80
CA PHE A 18 1.73 10.70 -14.88
C PHE A 18 1.06 10.42 -16.24
N SER A 19 1.82 10.06 -17.27
CA SER A 19 1.25 9.60 -18.56
C SER A 19 0.74 8.15 -18.51
N LYS A 20 1.07 7.40 -17.45
CA LYS A 20 0.75 5.99 -17.29
C LYS A 20 -0.33 5.78 -16.24
N LYS A 21 -1.07 4.68 -16.40
CA LYS A 21 -2.06 4.24 -15.41
C LYS A 21 -1.37 3.80 -14.12
N PHE A 22 -1.83 4.36 -13.01
CA PHE A 22 -1.51 3.87 -11.67
C PHE A 22 -2.39 2.67 -11.32
N VAL A 23 -1.81 1.72 -10.60
CA VAL A 23 -2.51 0.59 -9.99
C VAL A 23 -2.30 0.68 -8.49
N LEU A 24 -3.41 0.64 -7.75
CA LEU A 24 -3.41 0.67 -6.29
C LEU A 24 -3.81 -0.71 -5.78
N GLU A 25 -2.88 -1.41 -5.15
CA GLU A 25 -3.18 -2.65 -4.45
C GLU A 25 -3.31 -2.38 -2.95
N ILE A 26 -4.34 -2.93 -2.34
CA ILE A 26 -4.69 -2.71 -0.94
C ILE A 26 -4.58 -4.03 -0.20
N TYR A 27 -4.10 -3.97 1.03
CA TYR A 27 -4.18 -5.08 1.96
C TYR A 27 -4.62 -4.60 3.33
N ALA A 28 -5.44 -5.42 3.99
CA ALA A 28 -5.87 -5.21 5.36
C ALA A 28 -5.64 -6.47 6.17
N CYS A 29 -5.22 -6.31 7.41
CA CYS A 29 -5.15 -7.38 8.40
C CYS A 29 -5.86 -6.94 9.68
N GLU A 30 -5.78 -7.79 10.71
CA GLU A 30 -6.40 -7.49 12.00
C GLU A 30 -5.88 -6.17 12.60
N PHE A 31 -4.56 -5.96 12.52
CA PHE A 31 -3.84 -4.89 13.22
C PHE A 31 -3.57 -3.64 12.38
N GLY A 32 -3.67 -3.74 11.06
CA GLY A 32 -3.13 -2.72 10.16
C GLY A 32 -3.72 -2.79 8.77
N VAL A 33 -3.48 -1.73 8.02
CA VAL A 33 -3.80 -1.62 6.60
C VAL A 33 -2.61 -1.10 5.84
N GLY A 34 -2.58 -1.35 4.55
CA GLY A 34 -1.60 -0.75 3.69
C GLY A 34 -2.01 -0.73 2.23
N ALA A 35 -1.21 -0.05 1.46
CA ALA A 35 -1.39 0.10 0.03
C ALA A 35 -0.05 0.10 -0.69
N VAL A 36 -0.04 -0.40 -1.92
CA VAL A 36 1.10 -0.29 -2.83
C VAL A 36 0.63 0.44 -4.07
N LEU A 37 1.27 1.58 -4.37
CA LEU A 37 1.10 2.28 -5.63
C LEU A 37 2.09 1.72 -6.64
N MET A 38 1.60 1.31 -7.80
CA MET A 38 2.42 0.68 -8.83
C MET A 38 2.13 1.21 -10.23
N GLN A 39 3.12 1.10 -11.11
CA GLN A 39 2.94 1.26 -12.55
C GLN A 39 3.64 0.12 -13.28
N LYS A 40 2.96 -0.50 -14.25
CA LYS A 40 3.48 -1.64 -15.03
C LYS A 40 4.03 -2.79 -14.15
N GLY A 41 3.42 -3.03 -13.00
CA GLY A 41 3.86 -4.05 -12.04
C GLY A 41 5.10 -3.69 -11.21
N HIS A 42 5.57 -2.43 -11.27
CA HIS A 42 6.70 -1.95 -10.49
C HIS A 42 6.23 -0.99 -9.38
N PRO A 43 6.67 -1.16 -8.11
CA PRO A 43 6.31 -0.28 -7.00
C PRO A 43 6.86 1.15 -7.13
N ILE A 44 6.00 2.13 -6.84
CA ILE A 44 6.30 3.56 -6.77
C ILE A 44 6.32 4.03 -5.33
N ALA A 45 5.33 3.61 -4.55
CA ALA A 45 5.19 4.00 -3.15
C ALA A 45 4.48 2.92 -2.34
N PHE A 46 4.79 2.90 -1.04
CA PHE A 46 4.17 2.02 -0.07
C PHE A 46 3.50 2.85 1.03
N LEU A 47 2.32 2.42 1.44
CA LEU A 47 1.61 2.90 2.62
C LEU A 47 1.45 1.72 3.57
N SER A 48 1.76 1.93 4.85
CA SER A 48 1.47 0.98 5.91
C SER A 48 1.10 1.74 7.17
N GLN A 49 -0.06 1.41 7.75
CA GLN A 49 -0.61 2.08 8.91
C GLN A 49 -1.19 1.08 9.90
N THR A 50 -0.78 1.18 11.16
CA THR A 50 -1.40 0.47 12.27
C THR A 50 -2.76 1.07 12.60
N LEU A 51 -3.76 0.22 12.79
CA LEU A 51 -5.11 0.62 13.18
C LEU A 51 -5.21 0.79 14.69
N ASN A 52 -5.99 1.77 15.14
CA ASN A 52 -6.39 1.88 16.54
C ASN A 52 -7.42 0.79 16.91
N PRO A 53 -7.66 0.51 18.22
CA PRO A 53 -8.58 -0.57 18.62
C PRO A 53 -9.99 -0.44 18.01
N THR A 54 -10.50 0.78 17.86
CA THR A 54 -11.79 1.04 17.22
C THR A 54 -11.83 0.60 15.76
N ASN A 55 -10.78 0.90 14.99
CA ASN A 55 -10.67 0.51 13.59
C ASN A 55 -10.28 -0.96 13.41
N GLN A 56 -9.59 -1.56 14.38
CA GLN A 56 -9.32 -3.01 14.40
C GLN A 56 -10.60 -3.83 14.53
N ALA A 57 -11.61 -3.34 15.26
CA ALA A 57 -12.90 -4.02 15.42
C ALA A 57 -13.81 -3.97 14.16
N ARG A 58 -13.42 -3.22 13.12
CA ARG A 58 -14.17 -3.12 11.87
C ARG A 58 -14.03 -4.38 11.01
N SER A 59 -14.96 -4.55 10.08
CA SER A 59 -14.86 -5.61 9.06
C SER A 59 -13.65 -5.40 8.14
N THR A 60 -13.16 -6.47 7.52
CA THR A 60 -12.06 -6.39 6.54
C THR A 60 -12.38 -5.40 5.41
N TYR A 61 -13.61 -5.40 4.89
CA TYR A 61 -14.03 -4.49 3.83
C TYR A 61 -13.95 -3.01 4.25
N GLU A 62 -14.34 -2.68 5.47
CA GLU A 62 -14.22 -1.30 5.99
C GLU A 62 -12.77 -0.89 6.18
N LYS A 63 -11.90 -1.82 6.59
CA LYS A 63 -10.46 -1.59 6.71
C LYS A 63 -9.81 -1.36 5.34
N GLU A 64 -10.17 -2.17 4.34
CA GLU A 64 -9.71 -1.97 2.96
C GLU A 64 -10.19 -0.63 2.39
N CYS A 65 -11.44 -0.27 2.62
CA CYS A 65 -11.98 1.03 2.22
C CYS A 65 -11.22 2.19 2.88
N LEU A 66 -10.93 2.08 4.19
CA LEU A 66 -10.10 3.05 4.91
C LEU A 66 -8.72 3.18 4.27
N ALA A 67 -8.09 2.07 3.90
CA ALA A 67 -6.79 2.08 3.23
C ALA A 67 -6.82 2.78 1.86
N ILE A 68 -7.89 2.58 1.08
CA ILE A 68 -8.11 3.30 -0.18
C ILE A 68 -8.19 4.81 0.07
N LEU A 69 -9.01 5.24 1.02
CA LEU A 69 -9.18 6.66 1.35
C LEU A 69 -7.85 7.28 1.80
N MET A 70 -7.12 6.60 2.66
CA MET A 70 -5.80 7.04 3.13
C MET A 70 -4.78 7.16 1.98
N ALA A 71 -4.75 6.17 1.08
CA ALA A 71 -3.85 6.19 -0.06
C ALA A 71 -4.18 7.33 -1.03
N LEU A 72 -5.47 7.57 -1.28
CA LEU A 72 -5.91 8.70 -2.08
C LEU A 72 -5.55 10.03 -1.41
N GLU A 73 -5.80 10.19 -0.11
CA GLU A 73 -5.44 11.43 0.61
C GLU A 73 -3.93 11.70 0.56
N LEU A 74 -3.10 10.66 0.65
CA LEU A 74 -1.65 10.80 0.60
C LEU A 74 -1.10 11.08 -0.81
N TRP A 75 -1.73 10.54 -1.87
CA TRP A 75 -1.16 10.54 -3.23
C TRP A 75 -1.97 11.30 -4.29
N ARG A 76 -3.03 12.01 -3.90
CA ARG A 76 -3.87 12.85 -4.80
C ARG A 76 -3.20 14.20 -5.17
N SER A 77 -1.88 14.30 -5.11
CA SER A 77 -1.13 15.51 -5.51
C SER A 77 -1.43 15.95 -6.93
#